data_AF-A0A2E1LWC7-F1
#
_entry.id   AF-A0A2E1LWC7-F1
#
_cell.length_a   1.000
_cell.length_b   1.000
_cell.length_c   1.000
_cell.angle_alpha   90.00
_cell.angle_beta   90.00
_cell.angle_gamma   90.00
#
_symmetry.space_group_name_H-M   'P 1'
#
loop_
_entity.id
_entity.type
_entity.pdbx_description
1 polymer ?
#
loop_
_entity_poly.entity_id
_entity_poly.type
_entity_poly.pdbx_seq_one_letter_code
_entity_poly.pdbx_strand_id
1 'polypeptide(L)' 'MYWTLELASYLEDAPWPATKDELIDYSMRTGAPLEVVENLQQLEDDGESFETIEDIWPDYPSKEDFFFNEDEY' A
#
# COMPACT_ATOMS: atom_id res chain seq x y z
N MET A 1 1.42 -11.49 8.30
CA MET A 1 1.45 -10.50 7.20
C MET A 1 2.88 -10.36 6.70
N TYR A 2 3.08 -10.41 5.38
CA TYR A 2 4.40 -10.31 4.75
C TYR A 2 4.36 -9.21 3.69
N TRP A 3 4.87 -8.02 4.02
CA TRP A 3 4.98 -6.91 3.07
C TRP A 3 6.37 -6.81 2.48
N THR A 4 6.44 -6.40 1.22
CA THR A 4 7.67 -6.06 0.51
C THR A 4 7.47 -4.73 -0.20
N LEU A 5 8.58 -4.09 -0.58
CA LEU A 5 8.56 -2.85 -1.36
C LEU A 5 7.75 -2.99 -2.66
N GLU A 6 7.85 -4.14 -3.33
CA GLU A 6 7.09 -4.43 -4.54
C GLU A 6 5.58 -4.50 -4.25
N LEU A 7 5.16 -5.14 -3.16
CA LEU A 7 3.74 -5.20 -2.79
C LEU A 7 3.20 -3.82 -2.40
N ALA A 8 4.01 -3.05 -1.67
CA ALA A 8 3.66 -1.71 -1.24
C ALA A 8 3.53 -0.73 -2.41
N SER A 9 4.36 -0.85 -3.46
CA SER A 9 4.30 0.04 -4.62
C SER A 9 2.98 -0.05 -5.37
N TYR A 10 2.29 -1.19 -5.36
CA TYR A 10 0.94 -1.29 -5.93
C TYR A 10 -0.07 -0.43 -5.16
N LEU A 11 0.08 -0.28 -3.84
CA LEU A 11 -0.82 0.48 -2.99
C LEU A 11 -0.44 1.96 -2.88
N GLU A 12 0.76 2.34 -3.26
CA GLU A 12 1.19 3.74 -3.26
C GLU A 12 0.28 4.65 -4.10
N ASP A 13 -0.20 4.16 -5.24
CA ASP A 13 -1.12 4.86 -6.14
C ASP A 13 -2.60 4.61 -5.80
N ALA A 14 -2.89 3.91 -4.69
CA ALA A 14 -4.25 3.67 -4.26
C ALA A 14 -4.98 4.99 -3.91
N PRO A 15 -6.32 5.01 -3.97
CA PRO A 15 -7.11 6.23 -3.75
C PRO A 15 -7.22 6.59 -2.26
N TRP A 16 -6.11 6.93 -1.62
CA TRP A 16 -6.09 7.33 -0.21
C TRP A 16 -6.83 8.65 0.07
N PRO A 17 -7.45 8.81 1.26
CA PRO A 17 -7.64 7.80 2.29
C PRO A 17 -8.67 6.75 1.87
N ALA A 18 -8.37 5.47 2.15
CA ALA A 18 -9.17 4.34 1.68
C ALA A 18 -9.41 3.31 2.80
N THR A 19 -10.58 2.69 2.78
CA THR A 19 -10.90 1.57 3.67
C THR A 19 -10.25 0.27 3.20
N LYS A 20 -10.18 -0.74 4.09
CA LYS A 20 -9.66 -2.07 3.75
C LYS A 20 -10.33 -2.67 2.50
N ASP A 21 -11.65 -2.59 2.43
CA ASP A 21 -12.43 -3.09 1.29
C ASP A 21 -12.11 -2.33 -0.01
N GLU A 22 -11.95 -1.01 0.06
CA GLU A 22 -11.58 -0.19 -1.11
C GLU A 22 -10.17 -0.51 -1.64
N LEU A 23 -9.22 -0.74 -0.74
CA LEU A 23 -7.86 -1.16 -1.12
C LEU A 23 -7.84 -2.56 -1.74
N ILE A 24 -8.70 -3.46 -1.26
CA ILE A 24 -8.87 -4.81 -1.83
C ILE A 24 -9.48 -4.70 -3.24
N ASP A 25 -10.56 -3.94 -3.43
CA ASP A 25 -11.17 -3.72 -4.75
C ASP A 25 -10.16 -3.08 -5.72
N TYR A 26 -9.45 -2.05 -5.26
CA TYR A 26 -8.40 -1.40 -6.04
C TYR A 26 -7.32 -2.40 -6.48
N SER A 27 -6.79 -3.19 -5.55
CA SER A 27 -5.78 -4.23 -5.83
C SER A 27 -6.27 -5.25 -6.86
N MET A 28 -7.51 -5.71 -6.75
CA MET A 28 -8.10 -6.64 -7.72
C MET A 28 -8.29 -6.00 -9.10
N ARG A 29 -8.64 -4.71 -9.16
CA ARG A 29 -8.90 -3.99 -10.42
C ARG A 29 -7.65 -3.56 -11.15
N THR A 30 -6.59 -3.21 -10.42
CA THR A 30 -5.29 -2.87 -11.00
C THR A 30 -4.49 -4.12 -11.39
N GLY A 31 -4.92 -5.30 -10.93
CA GLY A 31 -4.22 -6.55 -11.19
C GLY A 31 -3.01 -6.74 -10.31
N ALA A 32 -3.04 -6.19 -9.09
CA ALA A 32 -2.01 -6.43 -8.09
C ALA A 32 -1.93 -7.93 -7.73
N PRO A 33 -0.74 -8.42 -7.34
CA PRO A 33 -0.56 -9.82 -6.98
C PRO A 33 -1.44 -10.22 -5.79
N LEU A 34 -1.81 -11.50 -5.75
CA LEU A 34 -2.71 -12.05 -4.74
C LEU A 34 -2.21 -11.80 -3.31
N GLU A 35 -0.88 -11.82 -3.10
CA GLU A 35 -0.27 -11.49 -1.81
C GLU A 35 -0.68 -10.11 -1.27
N VAL A 36 -0.87 -9.08 -2.10
CA VAL A 36 -1.36 -7.76 -1.65
C VAL A 36 -2.75 -7.91 -1.05
N VAL A 37 -3.63 -8.61 -1.77
CA VAL A 37 -5.03 -8.83 -1.36
C VAL A 37 -5.11 -9.72 -0.12
N GLU A 38 -4.27 -10.74 0.00
CA GLU A 38 -4.19 -11.59 1.20
C GLU A 38 -3.65 -10.85 2.41
N ASN A 39 -2.66 -9.97 2.22
CA ASN A 39 -2.16 -9.11 3.30
C ASN A 39 -3.25 -8.12 3.73
N LEU A 40 -3.89 -7.41 2.80
CA LEU A 40 -4.98 -6.48 3.11
C LEU A 40 -6.12 -7.18 3.87
N GLN A 41 -6.54 -8.38 3.46
CA GLN A 41 -7.57 -9.14 4.18
C GLN A 41 -7.17 -9.56 5.59
N GLN A 42 -5.86 -9.73 5.85
CA GLN A 42 -5.33 -10.02 7.17
C GLN A 42 -5.26 -8.79 8.08
N LEU A 43 -5.50 -7.57 7.56
CA LEU A 43 -5.58 -6.37 8.38
C LEU A 43 -6.82 -6.41 9.27
N GLU A 44 -6.66 -5.87 10.48
CA GLU A 44 -7.78 -5.64 11.39
C GLU A 44 -8.68 -4.55 10.80
N ASP A 45 -10.00 -4.80 10.83
CA ASP A 45 -11.02 -3.86 10.37
C ASP A 45 -11.53 -3.07 11.57
N ASP A 46 -10.89 -1.94 11.88
CA ASP A 46 -11.36 -1.06 12.96
C ASP A 46 -12.45 -0.08 12.47
N GLY A 47 -12.89 -0.21 11.21
CA GLY A 47 -13.83 0.71 10.57
C GLY A 47 -13.24 2.08 10.21
N GLU A 48 -11.94 2.28 10.44
CA GLU A 48 -11.21 3.48 10.06
C GLU A 48 -10.58 3.35 8.67
N SER A 49 -10.55 4.45 7.94
CA SER A 49 -9.83 4.54 6.67
C SER A 49 -8.35 4.73 6.93
N PHE A 50 -7.52 4.04 6.17
CA PHE A 50 -6.08 4.23 6.17
C PHE A 50 -5.73 5.50 5.37
N GLU A 51 -4.79 6.31 5.85
CA GLU A 51 -4.37 7.53 5.14
C GLU A 51 -3.24 7.25 4.16
N THR A 52 -2.38 6.27 4.45
CA THR A 52 -1.23 5.90 3.63
C THR A 52 -0.85 4.42 3.81
N ILE A 53 0.10 3.96 3.00
CA ILE A 53 0.71 2.63 3.17
C ILE A 53 1.45 2.48 4.51
N GLU A 54 1.89 3.58 5.13
CA GLU A 54 2.55 3.56 6.44
C GLU A 54 1.58 3.18 7.57
N ASP A 55 0.28 3.48 7.42
CA ASP A 55 -0.76 3.02 8.35
C ASP A 55 -0.98 1.51 8.31
N ILE A 56 -0.70 0.90 7.15
CA ILE A 56 -0.84 -0.55 6.91
C ILE A 56 0.44 -1.30 7.25
N TRP A 57 1.57 -0.73 6.85
CA TRP A 57 2.89 -1.29 7.06
C TRP A 57 3.81 -0.25 7.71
N PRO A 58 3.93 -0.27 9.05
CA PRO A 58 4.72 0.74 9.78
C PRO A 58 6.23 0.61 9.56
N ASP A 59 6.72 -0.53 9.05
CA ASP A 59 8.11 -0.74 8.63
C ASP A 59 8.32 -0.39 7.14
N TYR A 60 7.32 0.19 6.46
CA TYR A 60 7.49 0.66 5.10
C TYR A 60 8.60 1.73 5.07
N PRO A 61 9.69 1.52 4.31
CA PRO A 61 10.77 2.48 4.26
C PRO A 61 10.25 3.77 3.64
N SER A 62 10.54 4.89 4.30
CA SER A 62 10.07 6.20 3.89
C SER A 62 10.42 6.44 2.42
N LYS A 63 9.42 6.82 1.62
CA LYS A 63 9.56 7.15 0.19
C LYS A 63 10.66 8.18 -0.10
N GLU A 64 11.04 8.97 0.90
CA GLU A 64 12.19 9.89 0.87
C GLU A 64 13.55 9.21 0.62
N ASP A 65 13.67 7.89 0.77
CA ASP A 65 14.90 7.13 0.45
C ASP A 65 15.00 6.75 -1.05
N PHE A 66 13.87 6.74 -1.77
CA PHE A 66 13.80 6.36 -3.20
C PHE A 66 13.68 7.53 -4.17
N PHE A 67 13.45 8.75 -3.70
CA PHE A 67 13.67 9.96 -4.50
C PHE A 67 15.17 10.20 -4.66
N PHE A 68 15.84 9.33 -5.44
CA PHE A 68 17.02 9.75 -6.16
C PHE A 68 16.62 10.99 -6.97
N ASN A 69 17.24 12.12 -6.65
CA ASN A 69 17.12 13.38 -7.38
C ASN A 69 17.23 13.08 -8.90
N GLU A 70 16.11 13.09 -9.62
CA GLU A 70 16.06 13.15 -11.08
C GLU A 70 16.41 14.57 -11.59
N ASP A 71 16.91 15.45 -10.72
CA ASP A 71 17.32 16.83 -10.99
C ASP A 71 18.85 17.02 -11.05
N GLU A 72 19.61 16.05 -11.56
CA GLU A 72 21.03 16.28 -11.89
C GLU A 72 21.36 15.80 -13.31
N TYR A 73 20.92 16.59 -14.31
CA TYR A 73 21.45 16.59 -15.68
C TYR A 73 21.84 18.00 -16.14
#